data_AF-A0A4Q2L5E6-F1
#
_entry.id   AF-A0A4Q2L5E6-F1
#
_cell.length_a   1.000
_cell.length_b   1.000
_cell.length_c   1.000
_cell.angle_alpha   90.00
_cell.angle_beta   90.00
_cell.angle_gamma   90.00
#
_symmetry.space_group_name_H-M   'P 1'
#
loop_
_entity.id
_entity.type
_entity.pdbx_description
1 polymer ?
#
loop_
_entity_poly.entity_id
_entity_poly.type
_entity_poly.pdbx_seq_one_letter_code
_entity_poly.pdbx_strand_id
1 'polypeptide(L)' 'MNNVVRIDFHERDQQWIVTLTGADGGTRSGEPFPAFGGEGFSKLEQVISRMKELGYRPTRIPYNKPNATRYIFEVEPI' A
#
# COMPACT_ATOMS: atom_id res chain seq x y z
N MET A 1 8.04 -6.99 16.92
CA MET A 1 7.78 -6.38 15.60
C MET A 1 6.57 -5.49 15.76
N ASN A 2 6.68 -4.19 15.47
CA ASN A 2 5.56 -3.26 15.62
C ASN A 2 4.39 -3.72 14.73
N ASN A 3 3.24 -3.97 15.34
CA ASN A 3 2.00 -4.28 14.63
C ASN A 3 1.67 -3.09 13.74
N VAL A 4 1.97 -3.21 12.44
CA VAL A 4 1.55 -2.23 11.43
C VAL A 4 0.03 -2.34 11.32
N VAL A 5 -0.65 -1.22 11.51
CA VAL A 5 -2.12 -1.12 11.44
C VAL A 5 -2.58 -0.36 10.21
N ARG A 6 -1.68 0.40 9.57
CA ARG A 6 -2.00 1.19 8.39
C ARG A 6 -0.83 1.26 7.42
N ILE A 7 -1.13 1.19 6.14
CA ILE A 7 -0.17 1.38 5.04
C ILE A 7 -0.69 2.46 4.09
N ASP A 8 0.14 3.47 3.82
CA ASP A 8 -0.11 4.55 2.86
C ASP A 8 0.80 4.34 1.64
N PHE A 9 0.18 4.30 0.47
CA PHE A 9 0.84 4.27 -0.83
C PHE A 9 0.57 5.60 -1.51
N HIS A 10 1.62 6.36 -1.82
CA HIS A 10 1.53 7.64 -2.51
C HIS A 10 2.40 7.62 -3.76
N GLU A 11 1.77 7.84 -4.91
CA GLU A 11 2.47 7.96 -6.18
C GLU A 11 3.17 9.33 -6.28
N ARG A 12 4.50 9.29 -6.46
CA ARG A 12 5.39 10.43 -6.67
C ARG A 12 6.42 10.02 -7.72
N ASP A 13 6.66 10.85 -8.73
CA ASP A 13 7.70 10.62 -9.74
C ASP A 13 7.65 9.20 -10.37
N GLN A 14 6.44 8.71 -10.66
CA GLN A 14 6.18 7.36 -11.20
C GLN A 14 6.58 6.21 -10.26
N GLN A 15 6.72 6.49 -8.97
CA GLN A 15 7.00 5.51 -7.92
C GLN A 15 5.93 5.56 -6.83
N TRP A 16 5.56 4.40 -6.31
CA TRP A 16 4.82 4.26 -5.08
C TRP A 16 5.75 4.42 -3.89
N ILE A 17 5.54 5.50 -3.14
CA ILE A 17 6.17 5.72 -1.85
C ILE A 17 5.30 5.06 -0.78
N VAL A 18 5.89 4.15 -0.01
CA VAL A 18 5.19 3.34 0.98
C VAL A 18 5.49 3.85 2.39
N THR A 19 4.47 4.10 3.19
CA THR A 19 4.60 4.45 4.61
C THR A 19 3.82 3.46 5.47
N LEU A 20 4.50 2.80 6.40
CA LEU A 20 3.92 1.85 7.34
C LEU A 20 3.72 2.55 8.69
N THR A 21 2.51 2.54 9.22
CA THR A 21 2.18 3.11 10.55
C THR A 21 1.91 1.98 11.54
N GLY A 22 2.65 1.96 12.65
CA GLY A 22 2.44 1.05 13.77
C GLY A 22 1.27 1.46 14.67
N ALA A 23 0.79 0.52 15.50
CA ALA A 23 -0.23 0.78 16.52
C ALA A 23 0.20 1.85 17.56
N ASP A 24 1.50 2.05 17.72
CA ASP A 24 2.11 3.09 18.56
C ASP A 24 2.11 4.49 17.91
N GLY A 25 1.59 4.60 16.68
CA GLY A 25 1.62 5.82 15.88
C GLY A 25 2.96 6.07 15.17
N GLY A 26 3.97 5.23 15.40
CA GLY A 26 5.27 5.33 14.76
C GLY A 26 5.18 5.03 13.26
N THR A 27 5.86 5.81 12.44
CA THR A 27 5.92 5.60 10.98
C THR A 27 7.29 5.14 10.54
N ARG A 28 7.34 4.18 9.61
CA ARG A 28 8.56 3.77 8.90
C ARG A 28 8.30 3.75 7.39
N SER A 29 9.31 4.13 6.61
CA SER A 29 9.24 4.04 5.16
C SER A 29 9.40 2.58 4.72
N GLY A 30 8.52 2.14 3.82
CA GLY A 30 8.73 0.91 3.05
C GLY A 30 9.61 1.17 1.83
N GLU A 31 10.04 0.10 1.17
CA GLU A 31 10.80 0.20 -0.07
C GLU A 31 9.90 0.69 -1.21
N PRO A 32 10.26 1.79 -1.90
CA PRO A 32 9.49 2.31 -3.02
C PRO A 32 9.54 1.37 -4.22
N PHE A 33 8.50 1.40 -5.05
CA PHE A 33 8.40 0.55 -6.23
C PHE A 33 7.73 1.27 -7.40
N PRO A 34 7.92 0.83 -8.65
CA PRO A 34 7.29 1.43 -9.82
C PRO A 34 5.76 1.58 -9.70
N ALA A 35 5.23 2.77 -9.99
CA ALA A 35 3.79 3.02 -10.15
C ALA A 35 3.30 2.80 -11.59
N PHE A 36 3.98 1.89 -12.28
CA PHE A 36 3.72 1.46 -13.64
C PHE A 36 4.03 -0.04 -13.70
N GLY A 37 3.17 -0.84 -14.32
CA GLY A 37 3.48 -2.26 -14.48
C GLY A 37 2.28 -3.11 -14.86
N GLY A 38 2.31 -3.63 -16.10
CA GLY A 38 1.44 -4.65 -16.65
C GLY A 38 0.23 -4.10 -17.42
N GLU A 39 0.15 -4.39 -18.73
CA GLU A 39 -1.11 -4.22 -19.48
C GLU A 39 -2.24 -4.92 -18.71
N GLY A 40 -3.29 -4.17 -18.37
CA GLY A 40 -4.47 -4.69 -17.65
C GLY A 40 -4.37 -4.71 -16.12
N PHE A 41 -3.25 -4.29 -15.51
CA PHE A 41 -3.10 -4.26 -14.05
C PHE A 41 -3.40 -2.87 -13.50
N SER A 42 -4.48 -2.75 -12.72
CA SER A 42 -4.86 -1.47 -12.10
C SER A 42 -3.88 -1.05 -11.01
N LYS A 43 -3.81 0.26 -10.73
CA LYS A 43 -2.98 0.81 -9.64
C LYS A 43 -3.39 0.23 -8.28
N LEU A 44 -4.68 -0.04 -8.09
CA LEU A 44 -5.20 -0.70 -6.89
C LEU A 44 -4.64 -2.13 -6.75
N GLU A 45 -4.60 -2.90 -7.83
CA GLU A 45 -4.05 -4.25 -7.81
C GLU A 45 -2.55 -4.26 -7.51
N GLN A 46 -1.80 -3.29 -8.04
CA GLN A 46 -0.38 -3.10 -7.73
C GLN A 46 -0.14 -2.92 -6.23
N VAL A 47 -0.85 -1.97 -5.59
CA VAL A 47 -0.66 -1.71 -4.16
C VAL A 47 -1.15 -2.88 -3.29
N ILE A 48 -2.20 -3.59 -3.69
CA ILE A 48 -2.67 -4.81 -3.00
C ILE A 48 -1.64 -5.93 -3.10
N SER A 49 -1.04 -6.14 -4.28
CA SER A 49 0.02 -7.13 -4.46
C SER A 49 1.22 -6.84 -3.57
N ARG A 50 1.70 -5.57 -3.59
CA ARG A 50 2.81 -5.15 -2.74
C ARG A 50 2.50 -5.31 -1.24
N MET A 51 1.27 -5.00 -0.83
CA MET A 51 0.84 -5.19 0.55
C MET A 51 0.95 -6.65 1.01
N LYS A 52 0.58 -7.60 0.15
CA LYS A 52 0.71 -9.03 0.42
C LYS A 52 2.16 -9.47 0.51
N GLU A 53 3.04 -8.95 -0.36
CA GLU A 53 4.49 -9.18 -0.27
C GLU A 53 5.09 -8.70 1.06
N LEU A 54 4.54 -7.62 1.62
CA LEU A 54 4.93 -7.09 2.93
C LEU A 54 4.37 -7.91 4.11
N GLY A 55 3.57 -8.96 3.85
CA GLY A 55 2.96 -9.82 4.87
C GLY A 55 1.67 -9.27 5.46
N TYR A 56 1.00 -8.34 4.76
CA TYR A 56 -0.22 -7.70 5.24
C TYR A 56 -1.39 -7.89 4.27
N ARG A 57 -2.62 -7.88 4.82
CA ARG A 57 -3.86 -7.85 4.06
C ARG A 57 -4.70 -6.64 4.46
N PRO A 58 -5.43 -6.01 3.54
CA PRO A 58 -6.32 -4.91 3.87
C PRO A 58 -7.55 -5.43 4.62
N THR A 59 -8.00 -4.70 5.65
CA THR A 59 -9.29 -4.98 6.33
C THR A 59 -10.46 -4.64 5.42
N ARG A 60 -10.28 -3.64 4.53
CA ARG A 60 -11.26 -3.18 3.56
C ARG A 60 -10.59 -2.71 2.28
N ILE A 61 -11.16 -3.08 1.13
CA ILE A 61 -10.70 -2.63 -0.18
C ILE A 61 -11.61 -1.50 -0.69
N PRO A 62 -11.07 -0.34 -1.09
CA PRO A 62 -11.85 0.72 -1.71
C PRO A 62 -12.12 0.39 -3.19
N TYR A 63 -13.30 -0.16 -3.49
CA TYR A 63 -13.69 -0.55 -4.87
C TYR A 63 -13.88 0.63 -5.85
N ASN A 64 -14.01 1.87 -5.38
CA ASN A 64 -14.40 3.01 -6.22
C ASN A 64 -13.24 3.85 -6.77
N LYS A 65 -11.98 3.42 -6.63
CA LYS A 65 -10.82 4.25 -7.03
C LYS A 65 -9.67 3.44 -7.67
N PRO A 66 -9.86 2.75 -8.80
CA PRO A 66 -8.83 1.86 -9.39
C PRO A 66 -7.55 2.56 -9.88
N ASN A 67 -7.61 3.88 -10.10
CA ASN A 67 -6.50 4.71 -10.63
C ASN A 67 -6.16 5.90 -9.73
N ALA A 68 -6.39 5.80 -8.42
CA ALA A 68 -5.98 6.84 -7.48
C ALA A 68 -4.45 6.97 -7.46
N THR A 69 -3.95 8.18 -7.20
CA THR A 69 -2.54 8.45 -6.91
C THR A 69 -2.17 8.23 -5.44
N ARG A 70 -3.17 7.93 -4.59
CA ARG A 70 -2.97 7.63 -3.17
C ARG A 70 -3.95 6.58 -2.70
N TYR A 71 -3.43 5.58 -1.99
CA TYR A 71 -4.22 4.56 -1.31
C TYR A 71 -3.79 4.44 0.14
N ILE A 72 -4.76 4.45 1.04
CA ILE A 72 -4.54 4.25 2.48
C ILE A 72 -5.35 3.03 2.88
N PHE A 73 -4.69 2.05 3.46
CA PHE A 73 -5.31 0.82 3.92
C PHE A 73 -5.08 0.66 5.42
N GLU A 74 -6.15 0.35 6.13
CA GLU A 74 -6.04 -0.37 7.40
C GLU A 74 -5.69 -1.82 7.09
N VAL A 75 -4.77 -2.39 7.86
CA VAL A 75 -4.20 -3.70 7.56
C VAL A 75 -4.10 -4.60 8.78
N GLU A 76 -4.08 -5.90 8.50
CA GLU A 76 -3.78 -6.97 9.45
C GLU A 76 -2.64 -7.84 8.90
N PRO A 77 -1.86 -8.52 9.76
CA PRO A 77 -0.96 -9.58 9.32
C PRO A 77 -1.73 -10.69 8.58
N ILE A 78 -1.07 -11.30 7.58
CA ILE A 78 -1.59 -12.50 6.90
C ILE A 78 -1.52 -13.72 7.81
#